data_AF-M0NSW1-F1
#
_entry.id   AF-M0NSW1-F1
#
_cell.length_a   1.000
_cell.length_b   1.000
_cell.length_c   1.000
_cell.angle_alpha   90.00
_cell.angle_beta   90.00
_cell.angle_gamma   90.00
#
_symmetry.space_group_name_H-M   'P 1'
#
loop_
_entity.id
_entity.type
_entity.pdbx_description
1 polymer ?
#
loop_
_entity_poly.entity_id
_entity_poly.type
_entity_poly.pdbx_seq_one_letter_code
_entity_poly.pdbx_strand_id
1 'polypeptide(L)'
;MGFEGADALDGTRIAADLREDPLGLSPAAARSVAATLLADGRFSEPYCEWLPTWYELGLIAPVRYGEWRLRRVAAAVADAAAVTVAAPRFSRPRDVTIDGRPALARVSGFRERFLLADALLHLEWFDHAAAADGVEVPAALVDRTRQESLSYYGGDRDRLSEPVRRFQRLLFADDAWVRRVDESYGLDSRLFGLWERLLRAERERLASA
;
A
#
# COMPACT_ATOMS: atom_id res chain seq x y z
N MET A 1 12.35 -9.41 5.65
CA MET A 1 13.02 -10.15 4.56
C MET A 1 14.54 -9.92 4.55
N GLY A 2 15.08 -8.94 5.31
CA GLY A 2 16.52 -8.68 5.38
C GLY A 2 17.04 -8.00 4.12
N PHE A 3 16.27 -7.07 3.57
CA PHE A 3 16.68 -6.29 2.40
C PHE A 3 17.80 -5.32 2.79
N GLU A 4 18.73 -5.11 1.86
CA GLU A 4 19.81 -4.13 2.06
C GLU A 4 19.22 -2.72 2.19
N GLY A 5 19.83 -1.88 3.02
CA GLY A 5 19.34 -0.52 3.29
C GLY A 5 18.12 -0.43 4.21
N ALA A 6 17.56 -1.54 4.69
CA ALA A 6 16.40 -1.54 5.61
C ALA A 6 16.61 -0.71 6.89
N ASP A 7 17.86 -0.58 7.35
CA ASP A 7 18.24 0.20 8.53
C ASP A 7 18.88 1.56 8.18
N ALA A 8 18.83 1.98 6.91
CA ALA A 8 19.43 3.24 6.45
C ALA A 8 18.71 4.47 7.04
N LEU A 9 17.41 4.34 7.29
CA LEU A 9 16.59 5.36 7.94
C LEU A 9 16.01 4.82 9.25
N ASP A 10 16.06 5.65 10.28
CA ASP A 10 15.36 5.38 11.54
C ASP A 10 13.95 5.98 11.47
N GLY A 11 12.99 5.17 11.05
CA GLY A 11 11.59 5.59 10.94
C GLY A 11 10.98 6.06 12.26
N THR A 12 11.44 5.54 13.40
CA THR A 12 10.93 5.97 14.72
C THR A 12 11.38 7.38 15.04
N ARG A 13 12.66 7.67 14.80
CA ARG A 13 13.21 9.02 14.95
C ARG A 13 12.60 9.99 13.95
N ILE A 14 12.48 9.62 12.67
CA ILE A 14 11.82 10.47 11.65
C ILE A 14 10.39 10.81 12.07
N ALA A 15 9.63 9.85 12.58
CA ALA A 15 8.28 10.11 13.07
C ALA A 15 8.25 11.01 14.32
N ALA A 16 9.29 10.99 15.16
CA ALA A 16 9.43 11.94 16.28
C ALA A 16 9.76 13.34 15.78
N ASP A 17 10.77 13.46 14.92
CA ASP A 17 11.20 14.72 14.30
C ASP A 17 10.04 15.38 13.56
N LEU A 18 9.23 14.60 12.82
CA LEU A 18 8.05 15.10 12.10
C LEU A 18 6.99 15.71 13.04
N ARG A 19 6.88 15.24 14.29
CA ARG A 19 5.95 15.81 15.28
C ARG A 19 6.46 17.12 15.87
N GLU A 20 7.78 17.28 15.98
CA GLU A 20 8.41 18.44 16.61
C GLU A 20 8.72 19.56 15.60
N ASP A 21 9.39 19.22 14.50
CA ASP A 21 9.76 20.13 13.41
C ASP A 21 9.58 19.43 12.04
N PRO A 22 8.37 19.48 11.46
CA PRO A 22 8.08 18.80 10.20
C PRO A 22 8.83 19.37 8.99
N LEU A 23 9.43 20.57 9.09
CA LEU A 23 10.15 21.23 7.99
C LEU A 23 11.67 21.18 8.17
N GLY A 24 12.16 20.82 9.36
CA GLY A 24 13.58 20.66 9.68
C GLY A 24 14.16 19.27 9.37
N LEU A 25 13.43 18.43 8.63
CA LEU A 25 13.89 17.08 8.28
C LEU A 25 15.13 17.13 7.38
N SER A 26 16.06 16.19 7.60
CA SER A 26 17.16 15.97 6.65
C SER A 26 16.63 15.63 5.25
N PRO A 27 17.39 15.90 4.16
CA PRO A 27 16.93 15.60 2.80
C PRO A 27 16.53 14.13 2.57
N ALA A 28 17.20 13.18 3.23
CA ALA A 28 16.84 11.77 3.14
C ALA A 28 15.51 11.47 3.84
N ALA A 29 15.32 11.98 5.06
CA ALA A 29 14.07 11.85 5.81
C ALA A 29 12.90 12.55 5.09
N ALA A 30 13.12 13.76 4.57
CA ALA A 30 12.11 14.50 3.82
C ALA A 30 11.69 13.76 2.54
N ARG A 31 12.63 13.11 1.83
CA ARG A 31 12.32 12.28 0.66
C ARG A 31 11.45 11.08 1.02
N SER A 32 11.83 10.34 2.07
CA SER A 32 11.07 9.20 2.60
C SER A 32 9.64 9.60 2.99
N VAL A 33 9.50 10.65 3.80
CA VAL A 33 8.20 11.16 4.25
C VAL A 33 7.35 11.65 3.08
N ALA A 34 7.91 12.48 2.19
CA ALA A 34 7.16 13.02 1.05
C ALA A 34 6.73 11.90 0.09
N ALA A 35 7.58 10.90 -0.16
CA ALA A 35 7.24 9.74 -1.00
C ALA A 35 6.10 8.93 -0.39
N THR A 36 6.19 8.63 0.91
CA THR A 36 5.15 7.91 1.65
C THR A 36 3.81 8.64 1.60
N LEU A 37 3.79 9.94 1.89
CA LEU A 37 2.56 10.74 1.84
C LEU A 37 1.95 10.82 0.44
N LEU A 38 2.78 10.92 -0.60
CA LEU A 38 2.30 10.91 -1.99
C LEU A 38 1.75 9.53 -2.38
N ALA A 39 2.40 8.45 -1.94
CA ALA A 39 1.94 7.09 -2.16
C ALA A 39 0.61 6.83 -1.46
N ASP A 40 0.49 7.17 -0.18
CA ASP A 40 -0.74 7.05 0.62
C ASP A 40 -1.89 7.84 -0.02
N GLY A 41 -1.62 9.09 -0.43
CA GLY A 41 -2.61 9.93 -1.09
C GLY A 41 -3.07 9.36 -2.42
N ARG A 42 -2.16 8.78 -3.20
CA ARG A 42 -2.47 8.26 -4.53
C ARG A 42 -3.06 6.85 -4.51
N PHE A 43 -2.89 6.10 -3.43
CA PHE A 43 -3.30 4.69 -3.30
C PHE A 43 -4.82 4.49 -3.34
N SER A 44 -5.58 5.31 -2.60
CA SER A 44 -6.97 4.99 -2.29
C SER A 44 -7.94 5.08 -3.47
N GLU A 45 -7.74 6.01 -4.41
CA GLU A 45 -8.62 6.12 -5.59
C GLU A 45 -8.49 4.88 -6.51
N PRO A 46 -7.28 4.49 -6.97
CA PRO A 46 -7.05 3.22 -7.65
C PRO A 46 -7.65 2.04 -6.89
N TYR A 47 -7.44 1.95 -5.58
CA TYR A 47 -8.00 0.87 -4.76
C TYR A 47 -9.52 0.82 -4.83
N CYS A 48 -10.20 1.97 -4.77
CA CYS A 48 -11.66 2.02 -4.90
C CYS A 48 -12.17 1.49 -6.24
N GLU A 49 -11.44 1.71 -7.34
CA GLU A 49 -11.83 1.22 -8.67
C GLU A 49 -11.84 -0.32 -8.76
N TRP A 50 -11.04 -1.01 -7.95
CA TRP A 50 -11.05 -2.47 -7.89
C TRP A 50 -12.28 -3.02 -7.14
N LEU A 51 -12.95 -2.20 -6.34
CA LEU A 51 -14.01 -2.60 -5.42
C LEU A 51 -15.40 -2.46 -6.10
N PRO A 52 -16.49 -2.96 -5.48
CA PRO A 52 -17.82 -2.74 -6.01
C PRO A 52 -18.17 -1.25 -6.15
N THR A 53 -18.93 -0.87 -7.18
CA THR A 53 -19.22 0.53 -7.50
C THR A 53 -19.84 1.33 -6.35
N TRP A 54 -20.67 0.70 -5.50
CA TRP A 54 -21.24 1.38 -4.33
C TRP A 54 -20.17 1.86 -3.35
N TYR A 55 -19.07 1.11 -3.23
CA TYR A 55 -17.95 1.41 -2.35
C TYR A 55 -17.14 2.58 -2.91
N GLU A 56 -16.83 2.53 -4.20
CA GLU A 56 -16.16 3.62 -4.90
C GLU A 56 -16.95 4.93 -4.79
N LEU A 57 -18.25 4.90 -5.11
CA LEU A 57 -19.11 6.08 -5.01
C LEU A 57 -19.20 6.63 -3.58
N GLY A 58 -19.19 5.75 -2.58
CA GLY A 58 -19.24 6.13 -1.17
C GLY A 58 -17.95 6.79 -0.67
N LEU A 59 -16.79 6.48 -1.26
CA LEU A 59 -15.49 6.90 -0.75
C LEU A 59 -14.71 7.86 -1.67
N ILE A 60 -15.08 8.00 -2.94
CA ILE A 60 -14.27 8.77 -3.90
C ILE A 60 -14.06 10.23 -3.49
N ALA A 61 -15.09 10.89 -2.93
CA ALA A 61 -14.99 12.27 -2.48
C ALA A 61 -14.05 12.44 -1.28
N PRO A 62 -14.22 11.71 -0.15
CA PRO A 62 -13.27 11.81 0.96
C PRO A 62 -11.87 11.33 0.58
N VAL A 63 -11.74 10.33 -0.30
CA VAL A 63 -10.44 9.88 -0.83
C VAL A 63 -9.71 11.00 -1.56
N ARG A 64 -10.37 11.68 -2.50
CA ARG A 64 -9.76 12.80 -3.25
C ARG A 64 -9.42 13.98 -2.35
N TYR A 65 -10.22 14.22 -1.32
CA TYR A 65 -9.88 15.21 -0.30
C TYR A 65 -8.63 14.81 0.49
N GLY A 66 -8.52 13.54 0.90
CA GLY A 66 -7.34 12.99 1.55
C GLY A 66 -6.09 13.11 0.68
N GLU A 67 -6.16 12.71 -0.59
CA GLU A 67 -5.07 12.87 -1.56
C GLU A 67 -4.62 14.34 -1.66
N TRP A 68 -5.57 15.27 -1.80
CA TRP A 68 -5.26 16.68 -1.88
C TRP A 68 -4.54 17.19 -0.62
N ARG A 69 -4.98 16.78 0.57
CA ARG A 69 -4.32 17.13 1.83
C ARG A 69 -2.90 16.57 1.90
N LEU A 70 -2.73 15.29 1.64
CA LEU A 70 -1.45 14.61 1.73
C LEU A 70 -0.45 15.18 0.73
N ARG A 71 -0.88 15.46 -0.50
CA ARG A 71 -0.04 16.11 -1.51
C ARG A 71 0.46 17.49 -1.07
N ARG A 72 -0.37 18.28 -0.38
CA ARG A 72 0.05 19.59 0.15
C ARG A 72 1.10 19.46 1.25
N VAL A 73 0.94 18.50 2.15
CA VAL A 73 1.92 18.24 3.21
C VAL A 73 3.22 17.72 2.62
N ALA A 74 3.15 16.76 1.71
CA ALA A 74 4.32 16.23 1.01
C ALA A 74 5.10 17.32 0.26
N ALA A 75 4.40 18.23 -0.44
CA ALA A 75 5.02 19.36 -1.11
C ALA A 75 5.75 20.28 -0.12
N ALA A 76 5.14 20.63 1.01
CA ALA A 76 5.78 21.48 2.01
C ALA A 76 7.05 20.85 2.60
N VAL A 77 7.01 19.54 2.91
CA VAL A 77 8.17 18.79 3.42
C VAL A 77 9.28 18.72 2.36
N ALA A 78 8.91 18.43 1.12
CA ALA A 78 9.86 18.32 0.00
C ALA A 78 10.54 19.67 -0.31
N ASP A 79 9.75 20.74 -0.36
CA ASP A 79 10.22 22.10 -0.64
C ASP A 79 11.18 22.60 0.45
N ALA A 80 10.86 22.35 1.73
CA ALA A 80 11.69 22.76 2.86
C ALA A 80 13.09 22.13 2.84
N ALA A 81 13.18 20.88 2.39
CA ALA A 81 14.44 20.15 2.28
C ALA A 81 15.07 20.21 0.87
N ALA A 82 14.50 20.99 -0.06
CA ALA A 82 14.92 21.10 -1.44
C ALA A 82 15.06 19.75 -2.18
N VAL A 83 14.11 18.83 -1.95
CA VAL A 83 14.06 17.53 -2.63
C VAL A 83 12.89 17.46 -3.60
N THR A 84 13.04 16.67 -4.68
CA THR A 84 11.95 16.39 -5.61
C THR A 84 11.52 14.93 -5.45
N VAL A 85 10.20 14.72 -5.34
CA VAL A 85 9.60 13.39 -5.22
C VAL A 85 8.40 13.30 -6.16
N ALA A 86 8.32 12.19 -6.89
CA ALA A 86 7.19 11.90 -7.77
C ALA A 86 6.22 10.94 -7.07
N ALA A 87 4.91 11.15 -7.28
CA ALA A 87 3.91 10.19 -6.82
C ALA A 87 3.98 8.90 -7.64
N PRO A 88 3.74 7.72 -7.02
CA PRO A 88 3.71 6.45 -7.74
C PRO A 88 2.49 6.37 -8.67
N ARG A 89 2.56 5.44 -9.62
CA ARG A 89 1.41 5.02 -10.42
C ARG A 89 0.97 3.66 -9.95
N PHE A 90 -0.33 3.54 -9.70
CA PHE A 90 -0.95 2.28 -9.29
C PHE A 90 -1.70 1.66 -10.46
N SER A 91 -1.65 0.33 -10.52
CA SER A 91 -2.41 -0.48 -11.47
C SER A 91 -3.91 -0.27 -11.30
N ARG A 92 -4.62 -0.16 -12.43
CA ARG A 92 -6.09 -0.05 -12.44
C ARG A 92 -6.69 -1.34 -12.98
N PRO A 93 -7.90 -1.72 -12.55
CA PRO A 93 -8.51 -2.99 -12.96
C PRO A 93 -8.73 -3.09 -14.47
N ARG A 94 -8.95 -1.96 -15.15
CA ARG A 94 -9.09 -1.86 -16.61
C ARG A 94 -7.79 -2.10 -17.38
N ASP A 95 -6.66 -1.90 -16.75
CA ASP A 95 -5.33 -1.97 -17.37
C ASP A 95 -4.60 -3.28 -17.02
N VAL A 96 -5.21 -4.13 -16.19
CA VAL A 96 -4.63 -5.40 -15.72
C VAL A 96 -5.37 -6.58 -16.34
N THR A 97 -4.60 -7.53 -16.85
CA THR A 97 -5.07 -8.83 -17.30
C THR A 97 -4.50 -9.95 -16.46
N ILE A 98 -5.32 -10.95 -16.14
CA ILE A 98 -4.95 -12.16 -15.41
C ILE A 98 -5.28 -13.34 -16.33
N ASP A 99 -4.30 -14.17 -16.66
CA ASP A 99 -4.44 -15.31 -17.57
C ASP A 99 -5.13 -14.96 -18.91
N GLY A 100 -4.80 -13.78 -19.45
CA GLY A 100 -5.35 -13.27 -20.71
C GLY A 100 -6.77 -12.70 -20.64
N ARG A 101 -7.36 -12.57 -19.45
CA ARG A 101 -8.69 -11.97 -19.23
C ARG A 101 -8.62 -10.71 -18.39
N PRO A 102 -9.61 -9.80 -18.46
CA PRO A 102 -9.67 -8.64 -17.55
C PRO A 102 -9.61 -9.08 -16.08
N ALA A 103 -8.90 -8.33 -15.24
CA ALA A 103 -8.61 -8.75 -13.86
C ALA A 103 -9.87 -9.05 -13.02
N LEU A 104 -10.97 -8.33 -13.26
CA LEU A 104 -12.22 -8.51 -12.53
C LEU A 104 -13.16 -9.56 -13.14
N ALA A 105 -12.77 -10.25 -14.22
CA ALA A 105 -13.64 -11.20 -14.92
C ALA A 105 -14.01 -12.43 -14.07
N ARG A 106 -13.16 -12.81 -13.11
CA ARG A 106 -13.35 -13.98 -12.24
C ARG A 106 -13.61 -13.63 -10.77
N VAL A 107 -13.57 -12.35 -10.40
CA VAL A 107 -13.77 -11.88 -9.02
C VAL A 107 -14.94 -10.89 -8.92
N SER A 108 -15.97 -11.27 -8.19
CA SER A 108 -17.21 -10.49 -8.08
C SER A 108 -17.52 -10.02 -6.66
N GLY A 109 -17.11 -10.77 -5.63
CA GLY A 109 -17.37 -10.43 -4.24
C GLY A 109 -16.45 -9.33 -3.70
N PHE A 110 -16.90 -8.67 -2.64
CA PHE A 110 -16.15 -7.60 -1.99
C PHE A 110 -14.79 -8.12 -1.47
N ARG A 111 -14.80 -9.27 -0.80
CA ARG A 111 -13.59 -9.86 -0.19
C ARG A 111 -12.56 -10.21 -1.26
N GLU A 112 -12.98 -10.89 -2.32
CA GLU A 112 -12.08 -11.37 -3.38
C GLU A 112 -11.45 -10.17 -4.10
N ARG A 113 -12.24 -9.13 -4.39
CA ARG A 113 -11.75 -7.88 -4.96
C ARG A 113 -10.82 -7.13 -4.03
N PHE A 114 -11.15 -7.04 -2.75
CA PHE A 114 -10.33 -6.41 -1.72
C PHE A 114 -8.95 -7.08 -1.64
N LEU A 115 -8.90 -8.41 -1.53
CA LEU A 115 -7.63 -9.14 -1.43
C LEU A 115 -6.81 -9.07 -2.72
N LEU A 116 -7.46 -9.14 -3.90
CA LEU A 116 -6.77 -8.98 -5.18
C LEU A 116 -6.17 -7.58 -5.32
N ALA A 117 -6.93 -6.54 -4.98
CA ALA A 117 -6.48 -5.16 -5.01
C ALA A 117 -5.32 -4.94 -4.03
N ASP A 118 -5.45 -5.41 -2.79
CA ASP A 118 -4.44 -5.26 -1.75
C ASP A 118 -3.13 -5.95 -2.12
N ALA A 119 -3.20 -7.21 -2.58
CA ALA A 119 -2.01 -7.97 -2.97
C ALA A 119 -1.20 -7.32 -4.10
N LEU A 120 -1.87 -6.57 -4.99
CA LEU A 120 -1.22 -5.86 -6.10
C LEU A 120 -0.78 -4.45 -5.68
N LEU A 121 -1.70 -3.64 -5.17
CA LEU A 121 -1.47 -2.23 -4.93
C LEU A 121 -0.56 -1.99 -3.73
N HIS A 122 -0.64 -2.84 -2.70
CA HIS A 122 0.25 -2.73 -1.55
C HIS A 122 1.69 -3.12 -1.94
N LEU A 123 1.88 -4.07 -2.88
CA LEU A 123 3.19 -4.35 -3.46
C LEU A 123 3.75 -3.13 -4.21
N GLU A 124 2.95 -2.49 -5.05
CA GLU A 124 3.34 -1.28 -5.80
C GLU A 124 3.65 -0.10 -4.86
N TRP A 125 2.88 0.03 -3.78
CA TRP A 125 3.11 1.04 -2.73
C TRP A 125 4.44 0.76 -2.02
N PHE A 126 4.67 -0.50 -1.62
CA PHE A 126 5.87 -0.90 -0.90
C PHE A 126 7.13 -0.72 -1.74
N ASP A 127 7.10 -1.08 -3.03
CA ASP A 127 8.24 -0.89 -3.93
C ASP A 127 8.63 0.60 -4.03
N HIS A 128 7.63 1.47 -4.14
CA HIS A 128 7.85 2.92 -4.15
C HIS A 128 8.40 3.45 -2.83
N ALA A 129 7.79 3.07 -1.69
CA ALA A 129 8.21 3.51 -0.37
C ALA A 129 9.62 3.00 -0.02
N ALA A 130 9.90 1.72 -0.29
CA ALA A 130 11.19 1.10 -0.08
C ALA A 130 12.30 1.84 -0.85
N ALA A 131 12.07 2.19 -2.12
CA ALA A 131 13.04 2.95 -2.90
C ALA A 131 13.31 4.35 -2.31
N ALA A 132 12.29 5.03 -1.77
CA ALA A 132 12.45 6.33 -1.11
C ALA A 132 13.21 6.22 0.22
N ASP A 133 13.08 5.09 0.90
CA ASP A 133 13.77 4.78 2.15
C ASP A 133 15.20 4.25 1.93
N GLY A 134 15.61 4.03 0.67
CA GLY A 134 16.91 3.46 0.33
C GLY A 134 17.00 1.96 0.56
N VAL A 135 15.85 1.27 0.64
CA VAL A 135 15.77 -0.18 0.79
C VAL A 135 15.83 -0.85 -0.58
N GLU A 136 16.79 -1.74 -0.77
CA GLU A 136 17.00 -2.44 -2.04
C GLU A 136 16.14 -3.71 -2.09
N VAL A 137 14.96 -3.59 -2.71
CA VAL A 137 14.08 -4.73 -2.97
C VAL A 137 14.45 -5.36 -4.32
N PRO A 138 14.76 -6.67 -4.38
CA PRO A 138 15.10 -7.30 -5.65
C PRO A 138 13.95 -7.22 -6.67
N ALA A 139 14.19 -6.60 -7.84
CA ALA A 139 13.17 -6.45 -8.88
C ALA A 139 12.54 -7.79 -9.30
N ALA A 140 13.35 -8.85 -9.38
CA ALA A 140 12.86 -10.20 -9.70
C ALA A 140 11.88 -10.76 -8.64
N LEU A 141 11.99 -10.32 -7.37
CA LEU A 141 11.02 -10.68 -6.33
C LEU A 141 9.72 -9.88 -6.49
N VAL A 142 9.80 -8.58 -6.81
CA VAL A 142 8.64 -7.73 -7.06
C VAL A 142 7.84 -8.26 -8.26
N ASP A 143 8.50 -8.51 -9.39
CA ASP A 143 7.87 -9.03 -10.60
C ASP A 143 7.20 -10.38 -10.36
N ARG A 144 7.90 -11.29 -9.68
CA ARG A 144 7.36 -12.61 -9.34
C ARG A 144 6.17 -12.50 -8.39
N THR A 145 6.26 -11.64 -7.37
CA THR A 145 5.16 -11.41 -6.43
C THR A 145 3.94 -10.89 -7.17
N ARG A 146 4.12 -9.91 -8.05
CA ARG A 146 3.04 -9.37 -8.89
C ARG A 146 2.36 -10.46 -9.72
N GLN A 147 3.15 -11.23 -10.47
CA GLN A 147 2.62 -12.27 -11.37
C GLN A 147 1.89 -13.37 -10.59
N GLU A 148 2.54 -13.91 -9.55
CA GLU A 148 1.98 -15.01 -8.77
C GLU A 148 0.74 -14.56 -7.99
N SER A 149 0.73 -13.37 -7.39
CA SER A 149 -0.41 -12.85 -6.64
C SER A 149 -1.61 -12.55 -7.52
N LEU A 150 -1.42 -11.99 -8.71
CA LEU A 150 -2.51 -11.81 -9.67
C LEU A 150 -3.14 -13.16 -10.05
N SER A 151 -2.31 -14.15 -10.38
CA SER A 151 -2.76 -15.49 -10.75
C SER A 151 -3.43 -16.20 -9.57
N TYR A 152 -2.99 -15.94 -8.35
CA TYR A 152 -3.48 -16.58 -7.13
C TYR A 152 -4.80 -16.00 -6.62
N TYR A 153 -4.94 -14.67 -6.61
CA TYR A 153 -6.15 -14.01 -6.10
C TYR A 153 -7.22 -13.79 -7.17
N GLY A 154 -6.86 -13.77 -8.46
CA GLY A 154 -7.80 -13.53 -9.56
C GLY A 154 -7.76 -14.55 -10.70
N GLY A 155 -6.86 -15.53 -10.64
CA GLY A 155 -6.64 -16.55 -11.67
C GLY A 155 -6.85 -17.98 -11.17
N ASP A 156 -6.22 -18.93 -11.86
CA ASP A 156 -6.40 -20.37 -11.60
C ASP A 156 -5.27 -20.97 -10.73
N ARG A 157 -4.44 -20.14 -10.08
CA ARG A 157 -3.26 -20.62 -9.32
C ARG A 157 -3.65 -20.98 -7.88
N ASP A 158 -3.41 -22.24 -7.51
CA ASP A 158 -3.78 -22.74 -6.18
C ASP A 158 -2.79 -22.42 -5.05
N ARG A 159 -1.55 -22.03 -5.36
CA ARG A 159 -0.50 -21.78 -4.34
C ARG A 159 0.53 -20.74 -4.75
N LEU A 160 1.03 -19.98 -3.79
CA LEU A 160 2.18 -19.08 -3.96
C LEU A 160 3.48 -19.84 -3.70
N SER A 161 4.56 -19.46 -4.39
CA SER A 161 5.91 -19.88 -4.03
C SER A 161 6.29 -19.33 -2.66
N GLU A 162 7.14 -20.04 -1.92
CA GLU A 162 7.49 -19.67 -0.55
C GLU A 162 8.01 -18.22 -0.40
N PRO A 163 8.91 -17.69 -1.26
CA PRO A 163 9.35 -16.31 -1.16
C PRO A 163 8.21 -15.31 -1.35
N VAL A 164 7.32 -15.55 -2.33
CA VAL A 164 6.16 -14.69 -2.61
C VAL A 164 5.15 -14.75 -1.46
N ARG A 165 4.85 -15.95 -0.95
CA ARG A 165 3.96 -16.14 0.20
C ARG A 165 4.48 -15.39 1.42
N ARG A 166 5.77 -15.54 1.73
CA ARG A 166 6.41 -14.83 2.85
C ARG A 166 6.35 -13.32 2.67
N PHE A 167 6.57 -12.83 1.46
CA PHE A 167 6.52 -11.41 1.17
C PHE A 167 5.11 -10.86 1.27
N GLN A 168 4.13 -11.49 0.62
CA GLN A 168 2.71 -11.11 0.73
C GLN A 168 2.22 -11.12 2.17
N ARG A 169 2.59 -12.12 2.98
CA ARG A 169 2.25 -12.14 4.41
C ARG A 169 2.73 -10.88 5.16
N LEU A 170 3.88 -10.32 4.78
CA LEU A 170 4.38 -9.08 5.37
C LEU A 170 3.62 -7.86 4.85
N LEU A 171 3.23 -7.83 3.57
CA LEU A 171 2.41 -6.77 2.98
C LEU A 171 1.00 -6.73 3.61
N PHE A 172 0.39 -7.90 3.87
CA PHE A 172 -0.89 -8.00 4.60
C PHE A 172 -0.82 -7.63 6.09
N ALA A 173 0.33 -7.17 6.61
CA ALA A 173 0.46 -6.74 8.01
C ALA A 173 -0.12 -5.34 8.31
N ASP A 174 -0.73 -4.72 7.30
CA ASP A 174 -1.45 -3.44 7.40
C ASP A 174 -2.70 -3.50 8.28
N ASP A 175 -3.15 -4.68 8.69
CA ASP A 175 -4.18 -4.82 9.73
C ASP A 175 -3.83 -4.02 10.99
N ALA A 176 -2.54 -4.00 11.37
CA ALA A 176 -2.08 -3.24 12.52
C ALA A 176 -2.10 -1.72 12.26
N TRP A 177 -1.86 -1.27 11.03
CA TRP A 177 -1.93 0.13 10.65
C TRP A 177 -3.39 0.62 10.65
N VAL A 178 -4.30 -0.14 9.99
CA VAL A 178 -5.73 0.18 9.94
C VAL A 178 -6.31 0.35 11.35
N ARG A 179 -6.00 -0.60 12.25
CA ARG A 179 -6.42 -0.51 13.66
C ARG A 179 -5.90 0.75 14.35
N ARG A 180 -4.61 1.09 14.17
CA ARG A 180 -4.03 2.30 14.78
C ARG A 180 -4.67 3.58 14.28
N VAL A 181 -5.05 3.66 13.00
CA VAL A 181 -5.76 4.81 12.45
C VAL A 181 -7.14 4.94 13.10
N ASP A 182 -7.90 3.84 13.17
CA ASP A 182 -9.21 3.82 13.81
C ASP A 182 -9.16 4.30 15.27
N GLU A 183 -8.18 3.78 16.03
CA GLU A 183 -7.94 4.14 17.43
C GLU A 183 -7.49 5.59 17.61
N SER A 184 -6.52 6.05 16.80
CA SER A 184 -5.93 7.40 16.95
C SER A 184 -6.93 8.52 16.67
N TYR A 185 -7.90 8.27 15.79
CA TYR A 185 -8.93 9.24 15.44
C TYR A 185 -10.28 8.96 16.14
N GLY A 186 -10.36 7.93 16.99
CA GLY A 186 -11.57 7.59 17.74
C GLY A 186 -12.79 7.35 16.85
N LEU A 187 -12.60 6.72 15.69
CA LEU A 187 -13.63 6.66 14.65
C LEU A 187 -14.69 5.58 14.91
N ASP A 188 -14.35 4.53 15.67
CA ASP A 188 -15.20 3.34 15.88
C ASP A 188 -15.77 2.82 14.55
N SER A 189 -14.89 2.75 13.54
CA SER A 189 -15.30 2.54 12.15
C SER A 189 -15.54 1.06 11.88
N ARG A 190 -16.80 0.70 11.67
CA ARG A 190 -17.18 -0.63 11.18
C ARG A 190 -16.46 -1.02 9.88
N LEU A 191 -16.14 -0.02 9.06
CA LEU A 191 -15.44 -0.21 7.80
C LEU A 191 -13.96 -0.55 8.01
N PHE A 192 -13.26 0.19 8.87
CA PHE A 192 -11.87 -0.13 9.22
C PHE A 192 -11.79 -1.46 9.95
N GLY A 193 -12.73 -1.76 10.84
CA GLY A 193 -12.83 -3.08 11.46
C GLY A 193 -13.04 -4.21 10.43
N LEU A 194 -13.76 -3.97 9.33
CA LEU A 194 -13.87 -4.96 8.25
C LEU A 194 -12.54 -5.16 7.53
N TRP A 195 -11.85 -4.08 7.14
CA TRP A 195 -10.56 -4.17 6.47
C TRP A 195 -9.53 -4.89 7.34
N GLU A 196 -9.41 -4.51 8.61
CA GLU A 196 -8.52 -5.17 9.57
C GLU A 196 -8.77 -6.68 9.61
N ARG A 197 -10.03 -7.10 9.72
CA ARG A 197 -10.37 -8.53 9.76
C ARG A 197 -9.97 -9.26 8.48
N LEU A 198 -10.18 -8.65 7.31
CA LEU A 198 -9.80 -9.25 6.03
C LEU A 198 -8.29 -9.41 5.90
N LEU A 199 -7.53 -8.34 6.19
CA LEU A 199 -6.07 -8.31 6.13
C LEU A 199 -5.47 -9.32 7.13
N ARG A 200 -5.94 -9.30 8.38
CA ARG A 200 -5.49 -10.22 9.42
C ARG A 200 -5.75 -11.68 9.06
N ALA A 201 -6.97 -12.00 8.63
CA ALA A 201 -7.33 -13.36 8.25
C ALA A 201 -6.47 -13.86 7.09
N GLU A 202 -6.18 -12.99 6.12
CA GLU A 202 -5.32 -13.36 4.99
C GLU A 202 -3.87 -13.54 5.41
N ARG A 203 -3.33 -12.64 6.24
CA ARG A 203 -1.99 -12.79 6.81
C ARG A 203 -1.82 -14.10 7.58
N GLU A 204 -2.80 -14.48 8.40
CA GLU A 204 -2.80 -15.72 9.16
C GLU A 204 -2.87 -16.95 8.24
N ARG A 205 -3.70 -16.89 7.19
CA ARG A 205 -3.81 -17.94 6.17
C ARG A 205 -2.48 -18.16 5.41
N LEU A 206 -1.77 -17.08 5.08
CA LEU A 206 -0.46 -17.15 4.44
C LEU A 206 0.65 -17.64 5.38
N ALA A 207 0.42 -17.61 6.70
CA ALA A 207 1.36 -18.12 7.70
C ALA A 207 1.24 -19.64 7.91
N SER A 208 0.04 -20.20 7.71
CA SER A 208 -0.26 -21.62 7.94
C SER A 208 -0.19 -22.50 6.68
N ALA A 209 0.04 -21.89 5.51
CA ALA A 209 0.10 -22.55 4.20
C ALA A 209 1.51 -23.00 3.80
#